data_AF-A0A958FYI3-F1
#
_entry.id   AF-A0A958FYI3-F1
#
_cell.length_a   1.000
_cell.length_b   1.000
_cell.length_c   1.000
_cell.angle_alpha   90.00
_cell.angle_beta   90.00
_cell.angle_gamma   90.00
#
_symmetry.space_group_name_H-M   'P 1'
#
loop_
_entity.id
_entity.type
_entity.pdbx_description
1 polymer ?
#
loop_
_entity_poly.entity_id
_entity_poly.type
_entity_poly.pdbx_seq_one_letter_code
_entity_poly.pdbx_strand_id
1 'polypeptide(L)'
;MTRILNKLINEWKSQNLLKSSVDDSKLLTRLHDTFAKELRLEDDLNKEVDQLLSKYEKQFERGELDRRKMHQMVKVQLAKEKKVIL
;
A
#
# COMPACT_ATOMS: atom_id res chain seq x y z
N MET A 1 -6.56 -4.98 -11.23
CA MET A 1 -6.35 -3.53 -10.99
C MET A 1 -7.06 -2.64 -12.03
N THR A 2 -6.90 -2.91 -13.33
CA THR A 2 -7.40 -2.10 -14.45
C THR A 2 -8.90 -1.78 -14.41
N ARG A 3 -9.75 -2.72 -13.98
CA ARG A 3 -11.21 -2.51 -13.87
C ARG A 3 -11.57 -1.42 -12.84
N ILE A 4 -10.83 -1.32 -11.74
CA ILE A 4 -11.07 -0.32 -10.68
C ILE A 4 -10.62 1.06 -11.16
N LEU A 5 -9.45 1.13 -11.82
CA LEU A 5 -8.93 2.38 -12.37
C LEU A 5 -9.85 2.96 -13.45
N ASN A 6 -10.39 2.12 -14.33
CA ASN A 6 -11.39 2.54 -15.32
C ASN A 6 -12.64 3.12 -14.65
N LYS A 7 -13.13 2.48 -13.58
CA LYS A 7 -14.28 3.00 -12.83
C LYS A 7 -13.98 4.35 -12.19
N LEU A 8 -12.80 4.52 -11.59
CA LEU A 8 -12.34 5.78 -10.99
C LEU A 8 -12.22 6.90 -12.02
N ILE A 9 -11.60 6.64 -13.18
CA ILE A 9 -11.48 7.63 -14.25
C ILE A 9 -12.87 8.08 -14.72
N ASN A 10 -13.81 7.15 -14.91
CA ASN A 10 -15.18 7.48 -15.31
C ASN A 10 -15.91 8.32 -14.26
N GLU A 11 -15.75 7.98 -12.98
CA GLU A 11 -16.32 8.75 -11.86
C GLU A 11 -15.73 10.17 -11.77
N TRP A 12 -14.41 10.31 -11.92
CA TRP A 12 -13.76 11.62 -11.90
C TRP A 12 -14.14 12.48 -13.11
N LYS A 13 -14.40 11.86 -14.27
CA LYS A 13 -14.97 12.55 -15.43
C LYS A 13 -16.39 13.02 -15.17
N SER A 14 -17.26 12.19 -14.58
CA SER A 14 -18.63 12.60 -14.27
C SER A 14 -18.69 13.72 -13.23
N GLN A 15 -17.70 13.79 -12.35
CA GLN A 15 -17.55 14.87 -11.36
C GLN A 15 -16.78 16.09 -11.89
N ASN A 16 -16.40 16.09 -13.18
CA ASN A 16 -15.65 17.18 -13.82
C ASN A 16 -14.30 17.50 -13.13
N LEU A 17 -13.70 16.50 -12.48
CA LEU A 17 -12.42 16.62 -11.75
C LEU A 17 -11.19 16.52 -12.66
N LEU A 18 -11.38 16.08 -13.92
CA LEU A 18 -10.33 15.91 -14.90
C LEU A 18 -10.44 16.96 -16.00
N LYS A 19 -9.34 17.66 -16.29
CA LYS A 19 -9.25 18.45 -17.52
C LYS A 19 -9.21 17.51 -18.72
N SER A 20 -10.12 17.74 -19.68
CA SER A 20 -10.38 16.94 -20.89
C SER A 20 -9.22 16.86 -21.91
N SER A 21 -8.02 17.34 -21.57
CA SER A 21 -6.87 17.38 -22.48
C SER A 21 -6.00 16.11 -22.41
N VAL A 22 -6.21 15.22 -21.44
CA VAL A 22 -5.37 14.04 -21.23
C VAL A 22 -6.04 12.81 -21.85
N ASP A 23 -5.28 12.07 -22.66
CA ASP A 23 -5.68 10.79 -23.22
C ASP A 23 -5.90 9.74 -22.10
N ASP A 24 -7.05 9.08 -22.11
CA ASP A 24 -7.46 8.12 -21.08
C ASP A 24 -6.51 6.94 -20.96
N SER A 25 -5.96 6.46 -22.08
CA SER A 25 -5.04 5.33 -22.10
C SER A 25 -3.72 5.71 -21.41
N LYS A 26 -3.22 6.92 -21.69
CA LYS A 26 -2.04 7.47 -21.00
C LYS A 26 -2.31 7.70 -19.50
N LEU A 27 -3.47 8.23 -19.15
CA LEU A 27 -3.86 8.43 -17.75
C LEU A 27 -3.95 7.10 -17.01
N LEU A 28 -4.61 6.10 -17.60
CA LEU A 28 -4.79 4.79 -17.02
C LEU A 28 -3.46 4.07 -16.81
N THR A 29 -2.56 4.12 -17.78
CA THR A 29 -1.22 3.53 -17.67
C THR A 29 -0.45 4.18 -16.52
N ARG A 30 -0.44 5.52 -16.47
CA ARG A 30 0.26 6.25 -15.42
C ARG A 30 -0.31 5.99 -14.03
N LEU A 31 -1.63 5.94 -13.89
CA LEU A 31 -2.28 5.56 -12.63
C LEU A 31 -1.90 4.14 -12.25
N HIS A 32 -2.01 3.19 -13.19
CA HIS A 32 -1.64 1.80 -12.94
C HIS A 32 -0.22 1.67 -12.41
N ASP A 33 0.75 2.30 -13.07
CA ASP A 33 2.16 2.21 -12.68
C ASP A 33 2.43 2.89 -11.33
N THR A 34 1.76 4.01 -11.07
CA THR A 34 1.88 4.72 -9.78
C THR A 34 1.31 3.85 -8.65
N PHE A 35 0.09 3.35 -8.79
CA PHE A 35 -0.54 2.48 -7.79
C PHE A 35 0.22 1.17 -7.59
N ALA A 36 0.67 0.53 -8.68
CA ALA A 36 1.44 -0.71 -8.61
C ALA A 36 2.77 -0.50 -7.88
N LYS A 37 3.43 0.65 -8.09
CA LYS A 37 4.64 1.01 -7.36
C LYS A 37 4.38 1.19 -5.87
N GLU A 38 3.35 1.96 -5.50
CA GLU A 38 3.01 2.20 -4.09
C GLU A 38 2.62 0.91 -3.37
N LEU A 39 1.78 0.07 -3.99
CA LEU A 39 1.40 -1.24 -3.46
C LEU A 39 2.60 -2.16 -3.26
N ARG A 40 3.55 -2.15 -4.20
CA ARG A 40 4.79 -2.94 -4.06
C ARG A 40 5.64 -2.48 -2.89
N LEU A 41 5.74 -1.16 -2.66
CA LEU A 41 6.43 -0.62 -1.48
C LEU A 41 5.77 -1.08 -0.19
N GLU A 42 4.43 -1.10 -0.15
CA GLU A 42 3.68 -1.61 1.00
C GLU A 42 3.89 -3.12 1.21
N ASP A 43 3.86 -3.91 0.13
CA ASP A 43 4.10 -5.36 0.18
C ASP A 43 5.51 -5.69 0.68
N ASP A 44 6.52 -4.95 0.22
CA ASP A 44 7.91 -5.12 0.65
C ASP A 44 8.07 -4.72 2.13
N LEU A 45 7.41 -3.64 2.56
CA LEU A 45 7.35 -3.24 3.98
C LEU A 45 6.70 -4.33 4.85
N ASN A 46 5.57 -4.91 4.41
CA ASN A 46 4.89 -5.98 5.15
C ASN A 46 5.80 -7.21 5.32
N LYS A 47 6.49 -7.63 4.25
CA LYS A 47 7.44 -8.76 4.33
C LYS A 47 8.57 -8.50 5.32
N GLU A 48 9.08 -7.27 5.37
CA GLU A 48 10.13 -6.88 6.31
C GLU A 48 9.63 -6.90 7.76
N VAL A 49 8.41 -6.41 8.00
CA VAL A 49 7.74 -6.53 9.31
C VAL A 49 7.64 -7.99 9.72
N ASP A 50 7.15 -8.87 8.85
CA ASP A 50 7.03 -10.30 9.14
C ASP A 50 8.39 -10.95 9.43
N GLN A 51 9.43 -10.61 8.65
CA GLN A 51 10.79 -11.10 8.87
C GLN A 51 11.35 -10.65 10.23
N LEU A 52 11.14 -9.39 10.62
CA LEU A 52 11.56 -8.90 11.94
C LEU A 52 10.83 -9.61 13.07
N LEU A 53 9.52 -9.80 12.91
CA LEU A 53 8.68 -10.43 13.93
C LEU A 53 8.90 -11.94 14.05
N SER A 54 9.38 -12.61 13.01
CA SER A 54 9.68 -14.05 13.05
C SER A 54 10.61 -14.48 14.19
N LYS A 55 11.47 -13.57 14.67
CA LYS A 55 12.38 -13.80 15.80
C LYS A 55 11.66 -13.93 17.15
N TYR A 56 10.40 -13.50 17.22
CA TYR A 56 9.60 -13.45 18.44
C TYR A 56 8.48 -14.51 18.46
N GLU A 57 8.48 -15.47 17.52
CA GLU A 57 7.38 -16.42 17.36
C GLU A 57 7.06 -17.20 18.65
N LYS A 58 8.09 -17.67 19.38
CA LYS A 58 7.92 -18.36 20.67
C LYS A 58 7.23 -17.50 21.74
N GLN A 59 7.40 -16.18 21.69
CA GLN A 59 6.80 -15.26 22.65
C GLN A 59 5.34 -14.96 22.26
N PHE A 60 5.02 -14.95 20.96
CA PHE A 60 3.63 -14.91 20.49
C PHE A 60 2.88 -16.18 20.87
N GLU A 61 3.48 -17.36 20.68
CA GLU A 61 2.89 -18.66 21.06
C GLU A 61 2.58 -18.75 22.56
N ARG A 62 3.45 -18.18 23.40
CA ARG A 62 3.25 -18.12 24.86
C ARG A 62 2.28 -17.03 25.31
N GLY A 63 1.79 -16.19 24.39
CA GLY A 63 0.91 -15.06 24.71
C GLY A 63 1.61 -13.90 25.44
N GLU A 64 2.96 -13.91 25.51
CA GLU A 64 3.76 -12.84 26.13
C GLU A 64 3.74 -11.57 25.28
N LEU A 65 3.54 -11.71 23.98
CA LEU A 65 3.42 -10.62 23.02
C LEU A 65 2.16 -10.76 22.16
N ASP A 66 1.55 -9.62 21.83
CA ASP A 66 0.42 -9.55 20.89
C ASP A 66 0.96 -9.32 19.47
N ARG A 67 0.89 -10.37 18.63
CA ARG A 67 1.39 -10.36 17.25
C ARG A 67 0.77 -9.24 16.41
N ARG A 68 -0.54 -8.96 16.56
CA ARG A 68 -1.25 -7.96 15.78
C ARG A 68 -0.80 -6.54 16.16
N LYS A 69 -0.67 -6.27 17.46
CA LYS A 69 -0.16 -4.98 17.95
C LYS A 69 1.29 -4.76 17.53
N MET A 70 2.13 -5.78 17.69
CA MET A 70 3.54 -5.70 17.31
C MET A 70 3.70 -5.46 15.81
N HIS A 71 2.92 -6.15 14.97
CA HIS A 71 2.92 -5.93 13.53
C HIS A 71 2.56 -4.48 13.18
N GLN A 72 1.51 -3.92 13.78
CA GLN A 72 1.13 -2.53 13.53
C GLN A 72 2.22 -1.54 13.99
N MET A 73 2.79 -1.73 15.18
CA MET A 73 3.83 -0.84 15.72
C MET A 73 5.09 -0.86 14.85
N VAL A 74 5.57 -2.05 14.48
CA VAL A 74 6.78 -2.20 13.65
C VAL A 74 6.54 -1.66 12.23
N LYS A 75 5.35 -1.89 11.65
CA LYS A 75 4.99 -1.32 10.34
C LYS A 75 5.03 0.21 10.34
N VAL A 76 4.47 0.85 11.38
CA VAL A 76 4.50 2.33 11.51
C VAL A 76 5.92 2.84 11.70
N GLN A 77 6.75 2.16 12.48
CA GLN A 77 8.13 2.56 12.70
C GLN A 77 8.95 2.48 11.41
N LEU A 78 8.90 1.34 10.71
CA LEU A 78 9.61 1.15 9.45
C LEU A 78 9.14 2.12 8.35
N ALA A 79 7.84 2.40 8.27
CA ALA A 79 7.30 3.37 7.32
C ALA A 79 7.91 4.77 7.53
N LYS A 80 8.03 5.21 8.79
CA LYS A 80 8.67 6.49 9.13
C LYS A 80 10.14 6.52 8.75
N GLU A 81 10.88 5.47 9.05
CA GLU A 81 12.31 5.37 8.73
C GLU A 81 12.57 5.41 7.22
N LYS A 82 11.72 4.73 6.45
CA LYS A 82 11.83 4.66 4.98
C LYS A 82 11.13 5.80 4.25
N LYS A 83 10.50 6.72 4.98
CA LYS A 83 9.70 7.85 4.44
C LYS A 83 8.62 7.37 3.47
N VAL A 84 8.03 6.21 3.75
CA VAL A 84 6.90 5.66 3.01
C VAL A 84 5.62 6.12 3.70
N ILE A 85 4.61 6.50 2.90
CA ILE A 85 3.29 6.89 3.41
C ILE A 85 2.46 5.60 3.54
N LEU A 86 1.82 5.42 4.70
CA LEU A 86 0.87 4.33 4.98
C LEU A 86 -0.56 4.76 4.67
#